data_AF-A0A3M1LK71-F1
#
_entry.id   AF-A0A3M1LK71-F1
#
_cell.length_a   1.000
_cell.length_b   1.000
_cell.length_c   1.000
_cell.angle_alpha   90.00
_cell.angle_beta   90.00
_cell.angle_gamma   90.00
#
_symmetry.space_group_name_H-M   'P 1'
#
loop_
_entity.id
_entity.type
_entity.pdbx_description
1 polymer ?
#
loop_
_entity_poly.entity_id
_entity_poly.type
_entity_poly.pdbx_seq_one_letter_code
_entity_poly.pdbx_strand_id
1 'polypeptide(L)'
;MEKQTLKSNDIYIAIVLLASPIIYTLIIAPDTFNMSWNEGRGGFLFALAFIVAELVGLNYTLDRKRLYIAIPIIALTFAYFTVLDYGLRDYIRNSAEVYNVNLVDSWIWMWDFVILSIFMISMLFILFGKRWIRIAPASPIYLVGSAIILSLDAFFPFDTLGPLQFIVPYVLQIDAWIINTLDIGSAYANSNLLLLNGEKGSMALQVFWPSAGVHSMIIYTLVMLAFLLKMNIPPKRKAIYFVIGAVGTFVVNTIRIFSLSVFVLTVSANPVEFEEFHSVAGEIMFLPWLAVYLFLVMRRESKKAREGLSIDKTKS
;
A
#
# COMPACT_ATOMS: atom_id res chain seq x y z
N MET A 1 -31.45 3.39 36.26
CA MET A 1 -30.29 2.82 35.54
C MET A 1 -29.61 3.93 34.79
N GLU A 2 -28.50 4.38 35.35
CA GLU A 2 -27.71 5.51 34.91
C GLU A 2 -27.02 5.17 33.57
N LYS A 3 -27.30 5.96 32.52
CA LYS A 3 -26.49 5.93 31.29
C LYS A 3 -25.13 6.51 31.64
N GLN A 4 -24.19 5.65 32.02
CA GLN A 4 -22.77 5.98 32.03
C GLN A 4 -22.38 6.44 30.61
N THR A 5 -22.28 7.76 30.47
CA THR A 5 -21.76 8.44 29.30
C THR A 5 -20.25 8.28 29.33
N LEU A 6 -19.76 7.15 28.83
CA LEU A 6 -18.35 6.95 28.54
C LEU A 6 -17.94 7.96 27.45
N LYS A 7 -17.21 9.01 27.86
CA LYS A 7 -16.50 9.89 26.94
C LYS A 7 -15.43 9.08 26.18
N SER A 8 -15.43 9.20 24.85
CA SER A 8 -14.28 9.09 23.92
C SER A 8 -13.41 7.81 23.88
N ASN A 9 -13.62 6.75 24.68
CA ASN A 9 -12.75 5.55 24.67
C ASN A 9 -13.17 4.45 23.68
N ASP A 10 -14.43 4.42 23.26
CA ASP A 10 -14.98 3.34 22.42
C ASP A 10 -14.37 3.27 21.02
N ILE A 11 -13.93 4.41 20.47
CA ILE A 11 -13.25 4.44 19.17
C ILE A 11 -11.88 3.75 19.23
N TYR A 12 -11.16 3.89 20.34
CA TYR A 12 -9.88 3.20 20.53
C TYR A 12 -10.09 1.69 20.69
N ILE A 13 -11.17 1.27 21.35
CA ILE A 13 -11.56 -0.15 21.39
C ILE A 13 -11.82 -0.67 19.97
N ALA A 14 -12.58 0.08 19.15
CA ALA A 14 -12.82 -0.29 17.76
C ALA A 14 -11.52 -0.40 16.94
N ILE A 15 -10.59 0.54 17.12
CA ILE A 15 -9.26 0.50 16.48
C ILE A 15 -8.49 -0.76 16.91
N VAL A 16 -8.46 -1.08 18.21
CA VAL A 16 -7.78 -2.29 18.72
C VAL A 16 -8.38 -3.56 18.13
N LEU A 17 -9.71 -3.65 18.04
CA LEU A 17 -10.39 -4.81 17.44
C LEU A 17 -10.04 -4.97 15.96
N LEU A 18 -10.04 -3.88 15.20
CA LEU A 18 -9.67 -3.88 13.77
C LEU A 18 -8.19 -4.16 13.54
N ALA A 19 -7.32 -3.66 14.42
CA ALA A 19 -5.88 -3.90 14.37
C ALA A 19 -5.50 -5.31 14.81
N SER A 20 -6.37 -6.01 15.54
CA SER A 20 -6.01 -7.23 16.25
C SER A 20 -5.42 -8.35 15.38
N PRO A 21 -5.91 -8.68 14.16
CA PRO A 21 -5.28 -9.73 13.36
C PRO A 21 -3.93 -9.33 12.78
N ILE A 22 -3.73 -8.05 12.51
CA ILE A 22 -2.45 -7.51 12.03
C ILE A 22 -1.41 -7.58 13.15
N ILE A 23 -1.78 -7.18 14.37
CA ILE A 23 -0.89 -7.29 15.52
C ILE A 23 -0.62 -8.75 15.86
N TYR A 24 -1.64 -9.60 15.81
CA TYR A 24 -1.51 -11.02 16.07
C TYR A 24 -0.53 -11.69 15.09
N THR A 25 -0.71 -11.48 13.78
CA THR A 25 0.19 -12.01 12.75
C THR A 25 1.61 -11.50 12.90
N LEU A 26 1.79 -10.23 13.26
CA LEU A 26 3.12 -9.66 13.54
C LEU A 26 3.82 -10.33 14.73
N ILE A 27 3.06 -10.79 15.72
CA ILE A 27 3.61 -11.50 16.89
C ILE A 27 3.98 -12.95 16.53
N ILE A 28 3.12 -13.66 15.80
CA ILE A 28 3.32 -15.11 15.56
C ILE A 28 4.24 -15.40 14.36
N ALA A 29 4.32 -14.48 13.39
CA ALA A 29 5.10 -14.65 12.16
C ALA A 29 5.78 -13.32 11.74
N PRO A 30 6.63 -12.73 12.60
CA PRO A 30 7.24 -11.41 12.35
C PRO A 30 8.12 -11.38 11.10
N ASP A 31 8.78 -12.49 10.79
CA ASP A 31 9.62 -12.71 9.61
C ASP A 31 8.85 -12.55 8.29
N THR A 32 7.53 -12.78 8.31
CA THR A 32 6.69 -12.61 7.13
C THR A 32 6.34 -11.16 6.81
N PHE A 33 6.71 -10.18 7.66
CA PHE A 33 6.47 -8.76 7.43
C PHE A 33 7.59 -8.12 6.58
N ASN A 34 7.93 -8.78 5.47
CA ASN A 34 8.77 -8.19 4.44
C ASN A 34 7.98 -7.11 3.67
N MET A 35 8.67 -6.03 3.34
CA MET A 35 8.21 -4.85 2.58
C MET A 35 8.44 -5.03 1.07
N SER A 36 8.81 -6.23 0.63
CA SER A 36 8.81 -6.59 -0.78
C SER A 36 7.39 -6.96 -1.24
N TRP A 37 7.09 -6.55 -2.47
CA TRP A 37 5.73 -6.45 -3.02
C TRP A 37 5.01 -7.78 -3.21
N ASN A 38 5.73 -8.90 -3.25
CA ASN A 38 5.18 -10.27 -3.35
C ASN A 38 5.83 -11.26 -2.37
N GLU A 39 6.45 -10.77 -1.29
CA GLU A 39 7.21 -11.62 -0.36
C GLU A 39 6.72 -11.52 1.08
N GLY A 40 5.52 -11.01 1.32
CA GLY A 40 5.01 -11.01 2.69
C GLY A 40 3.79 -10.14 2.98
N ARG A 41 3.66 -9.86 4.27
CA ARG A 41 2.56 -9.17 4.94
C ARG A 41 2.89 -7.74 5.30
N GLY A 42 4.01 -7.17 4.82
CA GLY A 42 4.38 -5.77 5.08
C GLY A 42 3.25 -4.80 4.78
N GLY A 43 2.49 -5.05 3.71
CA GLY A 43 1.30 -4.29 3.35
C GLY A 43 0.20 -4.20 4.43
N PHE A 44 0.13 -5.16 5.36
CA PHE A 44 -0.82 -5.10 6.47
C PHE A 44 -0.56 -3.90 7.38
N LEU A 45 0.68 -3.44 7.49
CA LEU A 45 1.03 -2.25 8.27
C LEU A 45 0.44 -0.98 7.64
N PHE A 46 0.28 -0.92 6.32
CA PHE A 46 -0.41 0.19 5.66
C PHE A 46 -1.92 0.15 5.91
N ALA A 47 -2.51 -1.05 5.83
CA ALA A 47 -3.92 -1.23 6.19
C ALA A 47 -4.18 -0.78 7.64
N LEU A 48 -3.25 -1.06 8.56
CA LEU A 48 -3.30 -0.59 9.95
C LEU A 48 -3.19 0.94 10.02
N ALA A 49 -2.20 1.53 9.35
CA ALA A 49 -1.99 2.97 9.33
C ALA A 49 -3.23 3.73 8.81
N PHE A 50 -3.87 3.23 7.75
CA PHE A 50 -5.10 3.81 7.22
C PHE A 50 -6.26 3.74 8.23
N ILE A 51 -6.43 2.63 8.94
CA ILE A 51 -7.48 2.54 9.97
C ILE A 51 -7.26 3.51 11.10
N VAL A 52 -6.03 3.59 11.61
CA VAL A 52 -5.69 4.54 12.67
C VAL A 52 -5.95 5.96 12.18
N ALA A 53 -5.45 6.32 11.00
CA ALA A 53 -5.63 7.65 10.43
C ALA A 53 -7.10 8.04 10.21
N GLU A 54 -7.96 7.10 9.78
CA GLU A 54 -9.36 7.40 9.49
C GLU A 54 -10.28 7.38 10.71
N LEU A 55 -9.92 6.64 11.76
CA LEU A 55 -10.75 6.48 12.95
C LEU A 55 -10.34 7.39 14.12
N VAL A 56 -9.07 7.77 14.22
CA VAL A 56 -8.61 8.65 15.30
C VAL A 56 -9.35 9.99 15.24
N GLY A 57 -9.90 10.40 16.39
CA GLY A 57 -10.66 11.65 16.53
C GLY A 57 -12.14 11.55 16.15
N LEU A 58 -12.65 10.38 15.76
CA LEU A 58 -14.07 10.18 15.57
C LEU A 58 -14.81 9.99 16.91
N ASN A 59 -15.91 10.73 17.06
CA ASN A 59 -16.86 10.48 18.15
C ASN A 59 -17.75 9.29 17.78
N TYR A 60 -17.48 8.15 18.41
CA TYR A 60 -18.19 6.90 18.18
C TYR A 60 -18.55 6.25 19.52
N THR A 61 -19.75 5.69 19.62
CA THR A 61 -20.23 4.94 20.78
C THR A 61 -20.47 3.50 20.36
N LEU A 62 -19.79 2.56 21.01
CA LEU A 62 -19.82 1.15 20.64
C LEU A 62 -20.99 0.44 21.32
N ASP A 63 -21.84 -0.20 20.51
CA ASP A 63 -22.88 -1.08 21.04
C ASP A 63 -22.25 -2.41 21.49
N ARG A 64 -22.39 -2.75 22.78
CA ARG A 64 -21.86 -3.99 23.36
C ARG A 64 -22.36 -5.25 22.66
N LYS A 65 -23.54 -5.22 22.03
CA LYS A 65 -24.03 -6.37 21.24
C LYS A 65 -23.16 -6.66 20.01
N ARG A 66 -22.57 -5.62 19.41
CA ARG A 66 -21.68 -5.74 18.25
C ARG A 66 -20.35 -6.39 18.62
N LEU A 67 -19.89 -6.22 19.87
CA LEU A 67 -18.69 -6.89 20.38
C LEU A 67 -18.83 -8.41 20.36
N TYR A 68 -19.98 -8.94 20.77
CA TYR A 68 -20.21 -10.40 20.76
C TYR A 68 -20.18 -10.99 19.34
N ILE A 69 -20.55 -10.21 18.32
CA ILE A 69 -20.48 -10.64 16.91
C ILE A 69 -19.06 -10.48 16.35
N ALA A 70 -18.31 -9.48 16.82
CA ALA A 70 -16.93 -9.24 16.42
C ALA A 70 -15.96 -10.36 16.87
N ILE A 71 -16.15 -10.89 18.08
CA ILE A 71 -15.25 -11.89 18.67
C ILE A 71 -15.09 -13.15 17.79
N PRO A 72 -16.18 -13.81 17.32
CA PRO A 72 -16.06 -14.96 16.43
C PRO A 72 -15.28 -14.65 15.14
N ILE A 73 -15.47 -13.46 14.56
CA ILE A 73 -14.78 -13.08 13.32
C ILE A 73 -13.28 -12.91 13.57
N ILE A 74 -12.90 -12.25 14.67
CA ILE A 74 -11.49 -12.13 15.08
C ILE A 74 -10.89 -13.53 15.32
N ALA A 75 -11.60 -14.39 16.05
CA ALA A 75 -11.15 -15.74 16.34
C ALA A 75 -10.96 -16.59 15.08
N LEU A 76 -11.88 -16.49 14.10
CA LEU A 76 -11.76 -17.17 12.82
C LEU A 76 -10.55 -16.68 12.01
N THR A 77 -10.31 -15.37 12.00
CA THR A 77 -9.12 -14.81 11.32
C THR A 77 -7.83 -15.21 12.02
N PHE A 78 -7.80 -15.25 13.35
CA PHE A 78 -6.64 -15.77 14.11
C PHE A 78 -6.41 -17.25 13.80
N ALA A 79 -7.47 -18.05 13.77
CA ALA A 79 -7.39 -19.47 13.44
C ALA A 79 -6.81 -19.68 12.04
N TYR A 80 -7.25 -18.89 11.05
CA TYR A 80 -6.66 -18.92 9.70
C TYR A 80 -5.14 -18.71 9.75
N PHE A 81 -4.69 -17.61 10.35
CA PHE A 81 -3.26 -17.29 10.40
C PHE A 81 -2.44 -18.27 11.25
N THR A 82 -3.05 -18.89 12.26
CA THR A 82 -2.40 -19.96 13.03
C THR A 82 -2.21 -21.20 12.17
N VAL A 83 -3.26 -21.64 11.47
CA VAL A 83 -3.30 -22.91 10.74
C VAL A 83 -2.47 -22.87 9.45
N LEU A 84 -2.08 -21.68 8.95
CA LEU A 84 -1.15 -21.54 7.83
C LEU A 84 0.11 -22.40 8.01
N ASP A 85 0.72 -22.36 9.18
CA ASP A 85 1.97 -23.10 9.46
C ASP A 85 1.72 -24.58 9.82
N TYR A 86 0.45 -24.98 10.00
CA TYR A 86 0.03 -26.37 10.21
C TYR A 86 -0.47 -27.03 8.92
N GLY A 87 0.06 -26.63 7.76
CA GLY A 87 -0.17 -27.27 6.47
C GLY A 87 -1.20 -26.57 5.56
N LEU A 88 -1.91 -25.54 6.03
CA LEU A 88 -2.79 -24.77 5.13
C LEU A 88 -1.99 -23.98 4.09
N ARG A 89 -0.80 -23.47 4.42
CA ARG A 89 0.08 -22.81 3.45
C ARG A 89 0.50 -23.78 2.34
N ASP A 90 0.85 -25.01 2.69
CA ASP A 90 1.21 -26.04 1.71
C ASP A 90 0.01 -26.44 0.84
N TYR A 91 -1.18 -26.53 1.42
CA TYR A 91 -2.41 -26.74 0.66
C TYR A 91 -2.65 -25.62 -0.36
N ILE A 92 -2.51 -24.36 0.05
CA ILE A 92 -2.64 -23.20 -0.85
C ILE A 92 -1.56 -23.25 -1.94
N ARG A 93 -0.29 -23.52 -1.57
CA ARG A 93 0.83 -23.66 -2.51
C ARG A 93 0.56 -24.75 -3.55
N ASN A 94 0.12 -25.94 -3.13
CA ASN A 94 -0.13 -27.07 -4.02
C ASN A 94 -1.33 -26.82 -4.95
N SER A 95 -2.30 -26.00 -4.52
CA SER A 95 -3.41 -25.61 -5.39
C SER A 95 -2.98 -24.75 -6.58
N ALA A 96 -1.81 -24.10 -6.51
CA ALA A 96 -1.28 -23.25 -7.58
C ALA A 96 -1.11 -24.03 -8.90
N GLU A 97 -0.66 -25.29 -8.82
CA GLU A 97 -0.50 -26.17 -9.99
C GLU A 97 -1.86 -26.46 -10.66
N VAL A 98 -2.90 -26.73 -9.87
CA VAL A 98 -4.26 -27.01 -10.36
C VAL A 98 -4.83 -25.82 -11.14
N TYR A 99 -4.49 -24.60 -10.72
CA TYR A 99 -4.97 -23.37 -11.35
C TYR A 99 -4.02 -22.81 -12.43
N ASN A 100 -2.92 -23.51 -12.75
CA ASN A 100 -1.88 -23.03 -13.68
C ASN A 100 -1.34 -21.64 -13.30
N VAL A 101 -1.12 -21.42 -12.01
CA VAL A 101 -0.50 -20.20 -11.50
C VAL A 101 0.97 -20.17 -11.91
N ASN A 102 1.41 -19.03 -12.44
CA ASN A 102 2.78 -18.84 -12.92
C ASN A 102 3.74 -18.41 -11.79
N LEU A 103 3.26 -17.60 -10.84
CA LEU A 103 4.06 -17.12 -9.73
C LEU A 103 3.42 -17.49 -8.38
N VAL A 104 3.97 -18.54 -7.76
CA VAL A 104 3.38 -19.21 -6.59
C VAL A 104 3.44 -18.35 -5.33
N ASP A 105 4.48 -17.53 -5.15
CA ASP A 105 4.59 -16.68 -3.97
C ASP A 105 3.46 -15.65 -3.93
N SER A 106 3.22 -14.94 -5.04
CA SER A 106 2.11 -14.00 -5.19
C SER A 106 0.75 -14.67 -4.93
N TRP A 107 0.58 -15.94 -5.34
CA TRP A 107 -0.61 -16.72 -5.05
C TRP A 107 -0.80 -17.02 -3.56
N ILE A 108 0.28 -17.43 -2.87
CA ILE A 108 0.23 -17.70 -1.43
C ILE A 108 -0.17 -16.44 -0.66
N TRP A 109 0.52 -15.32 -0.91
CA TRP A 109 0.29 -14.08 -0.18
C TRP A 109 -1.04 -13.41 -0.54
N MET A 110 -1.52 -13.56 -1.77
CA MET A 110 -2.85 -13.08 -2.18
C MET A 110 -3.93 -13.52 -1.20
N TRP A 111 -3.92 -14.78 -0.76
CA TRP A 111 -4.93 -15.32 0.16
C TRP A 111 -4.91 -14.65 1.53
N ASP A 112 -3.72 -14.31 2.05
CA ASP A 112 -3.59 -13.57 3.30
C ASP A 112 -4.28 -12.19 3.19
N PHE A 113 -4.08 -11.49 2.07
CA PHE A 113 -4.75 -10.21 1.78
C PHE A 113 -6.26 -10.37 1.56
N VAL A 114 -6.72 -11.45 0.92
CA VAL A 114 -8.14 -11.76 0.75
C VAL A 114 -8.81 -11.97 2.11
N ILE A 115 -8.22 -12.81 2.96
CA ILE A 115 -8.78 -13.11 4.29
C ILE A 115 -8.80 -11.84 5.16
N LEU A 116 -7.72 -11.06 5.15
CA LEU A 116 -7.70 -9.81 5.90
C LEU A 116 -8.68 -8.78 5.33
N SER A 117 -8.90 -8.73 4.02
CA SER A 117 -9.92 -7.88 3.39
C SER A 117 -11.33 -8.25 3.86
N ILE A 118 -11.66 -9.55 3.84
CA ILE A 118 -12.96 -10.07 4.29
C ILE A 118 -13.17 -9.74 5.77
N PHE A 119 -12.15 -9.98 6.61
CA PHE A 119 -12.17 -9.59 8.01
C PHE A 119 -12.46 -8.10 8.15
N MET A 120 -11.72 -7.25 7.42
CA MET A 120 -11.78 -5.81 7.58
C MET A 120 -13.14 -5.24 7.18
N ILE A 121 -13.67 -5.66 6.04
CA ILE A 121 -14.98 -5.25 5.56
C ILE A 121 -16.08 -5.71 6.53
N SER A 122 -16.01 -6.97 6.97
CA SER A 122 -17.00 -7.55 7.88
C SER A 122 -17.01 -6.82 9.23
N MET A 123 -15.84 -6.58 9.81
CA MET A 123 -15.67 -5.86 11.06
C MET A 123 -16.13 -4.41 10.97
N LEU A 124 -15.73 -3.69 9.92
CA LEU A 124 -16.18 -2.33 9.69
C LEU A 124 -17.70 -2.25 9.49
N PHE A 125 -18.29 -3.23 8.80
CA PHE A 125 -19.74 -3.33 8.67
C PHE A 125 -20.44 -3.60 10.00
N ILE A 126 -19.91 -4.48 10.85
CA ILE A 126 -20.47 -4.73 12.19
C ILE A 126 -20.37 -3.48 13.06
N LEU A 127 -19.20 -2.85 13.10
CA LEU A 127 -18.95 -1.70 13.97
C LEU A 127 -19.72 -0.46 13.50
N PHE A 128 -19.73 -0.15 12.21
CA PHE A 128 -20.27 1.12 11.70
C PHE A 128 -21.53 0.98 10.83
N GLY A 129 -22.01 -0.24 10.58
CA GLY A 129 -23.11 -0.51 9.66
C GLY A 129 -22.77 -0.07 8.23
N LYS A 130 -23.79 0.15 7.39
CA LYS A 130 -23.62 0.63 5.99
C LYS A 130 -22.83 1.93 5.84
N ARG A 131 -22.64 2.70 6.92
CA ARG A 131 -21.90 3.97 6.89
C ARG A 131 -20.38 3.79 6.85
N TRP A 132 -19.87 2.58 7.06
CA TRP A 132 -18.43 2.30 7.10
C TRP A 132 -17.68 2.81 5.86
N ILE A 133 -18.28 2.69 4.67
CA ILE A 133 -17.71 3.12 3.38
C ILE A 133 -17.39 4.63 3.38
N ARG A 134 -18.10 5.43 4.18
CA ARG A 134 -17.83 6.86 4.32
C ARG A 134 -16.89 7.18 5.48
N ILE A 135 -16.74 6.25 6.42
CA ILE A 135 -16.02 6.44 7.68
C ILE A 135 -14.57 6.00 7.53
N ALA A 136 -14.34 4.75 7.11
CA ALA A 136 -13.02 4.15 7.00
C ALA A 136 -12.85 3.25 5.76
N PRO A 137 -13.01 3.77 4.52
CA PRO A 137 -12.86 2.98 3.30
C PRO A 137 -11.42 2.67 2.89
N ALA A 138 -10.40 3.42 3.35
CA ALA A 138 -9.06 3.36 2.76
C ALA A 138 -8.39 2.01 2.99
N SER A 139 -8.49 1.46 4.21
CA SER A 139 -7.88 0.17 4.54
C SER A 139 -8.49 -1.01 3.75
N PRO A 140 -9.82 -1.20 3.69
CA PRO A 140 -10.43 -2.19 2.78
C PRO A 140 -10.06 -2.02 1.31
N ILE A 141 -10.06 -0.78 0.81
CA ILE A 141 -9.70 -0.51 -0.59
C ILE A 141 -8.25 -0.92 -0.86
N TYR A 142 -7.34 -0.60 0.05
CA TYR A 142 -5.94 -0.99 -0.05
C TYR A 142 -5.78 -2.51 -0.03
N LEU A 143 -6.35 -3.20 0.95
CA LEU A 143 -6.22 -4.66 1.08
C LEU A 143 -6.81 -5.41 -0.13
N VAL A 144 -7.99 -5.00 -0.60
CA VAL A 144 -8.60 -5.58 -1.81
C VAL A 144 -7.77 -5.26 -3.05
N GLY A 145 -7.26 -4.03 -3.17
CA GLY A 145 -6.36 -3.64 -4.25
C GLY A 145 -5.09 -4.50 -4.28
N SER A 146 -4.45 -4.71 -3.13
CA SER A 146 -3.28 -5.59 -3.00
C SER A 146 -3.59 -7.03 -3.36
N ALA A 147 -4.73 -7.57 -2.92
CA ALA A 147 -5.17 -8.91 -3.32
C ALA A 147 -5.35 -9.02 -4.85
N ILE A 148 -5.95 -8.02 -5.50
CA ILE A 148 -6.09 -7.99 -6.96
C ILE A 148 -4.72 -7.92 -7.65
N ILE A 149 -3.80 -7.10 -7.15
CA ILE A 149 -2.46 -6.95 -7.70
C ILE A 149 -1.68 -8.27 -7.59
N LEU A 150 -1.70 -8.91 -6.42
CA LEU A 150 -1.07 -10.22 -6.21
C LEU A 150 -1.70 -11.31 -7.06
N SER A 151 -3.02 -11.25 -7.27
CA SER A 151 -3.72 -12.16 -8.19
C SER A 151 -3.27 -11.96 -9.63
N LEU A 152 -3.25 -10.71 -10.10
CA LEU A 152 -2.77 -10.37 -11.44
C LEU A 152 -1.34 -10.84 -11.64
N ASP A 153 -0.50 -10.67 -10.64
CA ASP A 153 0.89 -11.10 -10.70
C ASP A 153 1.06 -12.63 -10.63
N ALA A 154 0.23 -13.33 -9.85
CA ALA A 154 0.22 -14.79 -9.79
C ALA A 154 -0.10 -15.43 -11.16
N PHE A 155 -1.05 -14.85 -11.90
CA PHE A 155 -1.49 -15.36 -13.21
C PHE A 155 -0.74 -14.76 -14.40
N PHE A 156 -0.34 -13.49 -14.29
CA PHE A 156 0.30 -12.72 -15.35
C PHE A 156 1.55 -12.00 -14.81
N PRO A 157 2.58 -12.75 -14.39
CA PRO A 157 3.78 -12.16 -13.79
C PRO A 157 4.61 -11.39 -14.81
N PHE A 158 5.54 -10.60 -14.30
CA PHE A 158 6.59 -9.97 -15.09
C PHE A 158 6.05 -9.03 -16.19
N ASP A 159 6.46 -9.21 -17.44
CA ASP A 159 6.10 -8.38 -18.59
C ASP A 159 4.84 -8.84 -19.33
N THR A 160 4.16 -9.88 -18.86
CA THR A 160 2.98 -10.46 -19.54
C THR A 160 1.76 -9.53 -19.50
N LEU A 161 1.66 -8.63 -18.52
CA LEU A 161 0.69 -7.53 -18.49
C LEU A 161 1.16 -6.34 -19.34
N GLY A 162 1.21 -6.55 -20.66
CA GLY A 162 1.77 -5.62 -21.65
C GLY A 162 1.41 -4.13 -21.45
N PRO A 163 0.15 -3.74 -21.18
CA PRO A 163 -0.20 -2.34 -20.94
C PRO A 163 0.48 -1.70 -19.72
N LEU A 164 0.72 -2.47 -18.66
CA LEU A 164 1.41 -1.98 -17.45
C LEU A 164 2.92 -1.88 -17.69
N GLN A 165 3.47 -2.76 -18.52
CA GLN A 165 4.90 -2.77 -18.87
C GLN A 165 5.29 -1.60 -19.79
N PHE A 166 4.32 -0.98 -20.48
CA PHE A 166 4.56 0.11 -21.44
C PHE A 166 5.38 1.27 -20.88
N ILE A 167 5.23 1.61 -19.60
CA ILE A 167 5.92 2.75 -19.00
C ILE A 167 7.40 2.47 -18.69
N VAL A 168 7.77 1.20 -18.53
CA VAL A 168 9.08 0.80 -18.01
C VAL A 168 10.24 1.30 -18.87
N PRO A 169 10.23 1.12 -20.21
CA PRO A 169 11.36 1.56 -21.03
C PRO A 169 11.64 3.06 -20.91
N TYR A 170 10.61 3.89 -20.74
CA TYR A 170 10.77 5.33 -20.58
C TYR A 170 11.41 5.69 -19.24
N VAL A 171 11.03 5.00 -18.15
CA VAL A 171 11.65 5.21 -16.84
C VAL A 171 13.13 4.83 -16.86
N LEU A 172 13.47 3.69 -17.48
CA LEU A 172 14.88 3.25 -17.58
C LEU A 172 15.71 4.16 -18.49
N GLN A 173 15.12 4.70 -19.56
CA GLN A 173 15.80 5.68 -20.43
C GLN A 173 16.11 6.97 -19.69
N ILE A 174 15.15 7.48 -18.90
CA ILE A 174 15.39 8.66 -18.04
C ILE A 174 16.52 8.36 -17.06
N ASP A 175 16.49 7.19 -16.43
CA ASP A 175 17.50 6.79 -15.45
C ASP A 175 18.91 6.72 -16.07
N ALA A 176 19.05 5.98 -17.18
CA ALA A 176 20.31 5.88 -17.91
C ALA A 176 20.81 7.26 -18.39
N TRP A 177 19.90 8.13 -18.85
CA TRP A 177 20.26 9.49 -19.26
C TRP A 177 20.81 10.30 -18.09
N ILE A 178 20.18 10.24 -16.90
CA ILE A 178 20.65 10.95 -15.70
C ILE A 178 22.03 10.43 -15.30
N ILE A 179 22.22 9.11 -15.22
CA ILE A 179 23.48 8.48 -14.81
C ILE A 179 24.63 8.92 -15.71
N ASN A 180 24.45 8.82 -17.02
CA ASN A 180 25.49 9.18 -18.00
C ASN A 180 25.76 10.69 -18.02
N THR A 181 24.74 11.52 -17.79
CA THR A 181 24.90 12.99 -17.75
C THR A 181 25.66 13.45 -16.51
N LEU A 182 25.49 12.75 -15.39
CA LEU A 182 26.15 13.06 -14.12
C LEU A 182 27.52 12.36 -13.96
N ASP A 183 27.93 11.55 -14.95
CA ASP A 183 29.19 10.80 -14.94
C ASP A 183 29.37 9.92 -13.68
N ILE A 184 28.28 9.31 -13.21
CA ILE A 184 28.29 8.40 -12.04
C ILE A 184 28.80 7.00 -12.44
N GLY A 185 28.68 6.68 -13.72
CA GLY A 185 29.04 5.41 -14.34
C GLY A 185 28.45 5.31 -15.75
N SER A 186 28.51 4.13 -16.35
CA SER A 186 27.92 3.89 -17.68
C SER A 186 26.61 3.13 -17.54
N ALA A 187 25.53 3.68 -18.10
CA ALA A 187 24.21 3.05 -18.12
C ALA A 187 23.64 2.93 -19.54
N TYR A 188 23.09 1.75 -19.87
CA TYR A 188 22.41 1.51 -21.13
C TYR A 188 21.06 0.83 -20.90
N ALA A 189 19.98 1.47 -21.36
CA ALA A 189 18.61 0.97 -21.23
C ALA A 189 18.09 0.41 -22.56
N ASN A 190 17.51 -0.78 -22.54
CA ASN A 190 16.82 -1.38 -23.68
C ASN A 190 15.61 -2.17 -23.22
N SER A 191 14.41 -1.78 -23.68
CA SER A 191 13.15 -2.36 -23.22
C SER A 191 13.04 -2.32 -21.68
N ASN A 192 12.96 -3.47 -21.01
CA ASN A 192 12.93 -3.62 -19.57
C ASN A 192 14.30 -3.93 -18.94
N LEU A 193 15.38 -3.88 -19.71
CA LEU A 193 16.73 -4.15 -19.25
C LEU A 193 17.51 -2.84 -19.05
N LEU A 194 18.16 -2.71 -17.90
CA LEU A 194 19.10 -1.64 -17.59
C LEU A 194 20.46 -2.24 -17.27
N LEU A 195 21.43 -2.00 -18.16
CA LEU A 195 22.82 -2.42 -17.97
C LEU A 195 23.57 -1.29 -17.26
N LEU A 196 24.17 -1.62 -16.13
CA LEU A 196 24.94 -0.69 -15.29
C LEU A 196 26.38 -1.17 -15.21
N ASN A 197 27.32 -0.24 -15.35
CA ASN A 197 28.75 -0.48 -15.21
C ASN A 197 29.38 0.66 -14.41
N GLY A 198 29.85 0.33 -13.21
CA GLY A 198 30.45 1.27 -12.27
C GLY A 198 31.71 0.71 -11.63
N GLU A 199 32.23 1.41 -10.61
CA GLU A 199 33.51 1.08 -9.98
C GLU A 199 33.52 -0.29 -9.29
N LYS A 200 32.36 -0.78 -8.88
CA LYS A 200 32.19 -2.04 -8.13
C LYS A 200 31.86 -3.24 -9.02
N GLY A 201 31.74 -3.02 -10.33
CA GLY A 201 31.42 -4.06 -11.31
C GLY A 201 30.23 -3.68 -12.18
N SER A 202 29.74 -4.67 -12.92
CA SER A 202 28.60 -4.52 -13.83
C SER A 202 27.43 -5.38 -13.38
N MET A 203 26.22 -4.85 -13.52
CA MET A 203 24.99 -5.57 -13.24
C MET A 203 23.95 -5.29 -14.32
N ALA A 204 23.16 -6.31 -14.64
CA ALA A 204 22.02 -6.18 -15.54
C ALA A 204 20.74 -6.26 -14.70
N LEU A 205 19.99 -5.18 -14.67
CA LEU A 205 18.72 -5.10 -13.96
C LEU A 205 17.58 -5.33 -14.96
N GLN A 206 16.78 -6.36 -14.74
CA GLN A 206 15.53 -6.55 -15.45
C GLN A 206 14.39 -5.98 -14.60
N VAL A 207 13.74 -4.93 -15.10
CA VAL A 207 12.77 -4.15 -14.34
C VAL A 207 11.37 -4.44 -14.86
N PHE A 208 10.48 -4.89 -13.99
CA PHE A 208 9.07 -5.12 -14.33
C PHE A 208 8.19 -3.96 -13.89
N TRP A 209 6.96 -3.88 -14.41
CA TRP A 209 6.01 -2.82 -14.09
C TRP A 209 5.82 -2.54 -12.58
N PRO A 210 5.83 -3.54 -11.65
CA PRO A 210 5.71 -3.24 -10.22
C PRO A 210 6.90 -2.39 -9.75
N SER A 211 8.12 -2.80 -10.11
CA SER A 211 9.37 -2.11 -9.78
C SER A 211 9.57 -0.81 -10.56
N ALA A 212 8.91 -0.60 -11.69
CA ALA A 212 8.93 0.70 -12.38
C ALA A 212 7.99 1.74 -11.76
N GLY A 213 7.24 1.37 -10.71
CA GLY A 213 6.39 2.31 -9.97
C GLY A 213 4.90 2.25 -10.31
N VAL A 214 4.48 1.32 -11.17
CA VAL A 214 3.05 1.15 -11.50
C VAL A 214 2.27 0.65 -10.28
N HIS A 215 2.83 -0.26 -9.48
CA HIS A 215 2.20 -0.72 -8.23
C HIS A 215 1.89 0.47 -7.29
N SER A 216 2.87 1.31 -7.00
CA SER A 216 2.68 2.55 -6.22
C SER A 216 1.69 3.53 -6.87
N MET A 217 1.63 3.62 -8.20
CA MET A 217 0.65 4.48 -8.89
C MET A 217 -0.79 3.98 -8.70
N ILE A 218 -0.98 2.66 -8.68
CA ILE A 218 -2.29 2.04 -8.40
C ILE A 218 -2.68 2.34 -6.94
N ILE A 219 -1.78 2.11 -5.98
CA ILE A 219 -2.04 2.40 -4.56
C ILE A 219 -2.38 3.90 -4.37
N TYR A 220 -1.56 4.79 -4.94
CA TYR A 220 -1.81 6.22 -4.93
C TYR A 220 -3.21 6.54 -5.47
N THR A 221 -3.56 5.97 -6.62
CA THR A 221 -4.85 6.21 -7.28
C THR A 221 -6.00 5.79 -6.37
N LEU A 222 -5.96 4.57 -5.84
CA LEU A 222 -7.01 4.03 -4.97
C LEU A 222 -7.18 4.86 -3.69
N VAL A 223 -6.08 5.16 -2.99
CA VAL A 223 -6.10 5.91 -1.74
C VAL A 223 -6.52 7.36 -1.98
N MET A 224 -5.98 8.01 -3.01
CA MET A 224 -6.30 9.39 -3.34
C MET A 224 -7.75 9.55 -3.78
N LEU A 225 -8.29 8.63 -4.58
CA LEU A 225 -9.71 8.66 -4.97
C LEU A 225 -10.61 8.50 -3.74
N ALA A 226 -10.32 7.54 -2.86
CA ALA A 226 -11.08 7.36 -1.62
C ALA A 226 -11.06 8.63 -0.74
N PHE A 227 -9.87 9.20 -0.55
CA PHE A 227 -9.66 10.43 0.21
C PHE A 227 -10.43 11.62 -0.41
N LEU A 228 -10.28 11.84 -1.72
CA LEU A 228 -10.95 12.93 -2.42
C LEU A 228 -12.46 12.75 -2.45
N LEU A 229 -12.99 11.53 -2.57
CA LEU A 229 -14.43 11.26 -2.52
C LEU A 229 -15.03 11.68 -1.18
N LYS A 230 -14.32 11.42 -0.07
CA LYS A 230 -14.72 11.78 1.29
C LYS A 230 -14.74 13.30 1.53
N MET A 231 -13.88 14.05 0.85
CA MET A 231 -13.74 15.48 1.06
C MET A 231 -14.78 16.31 0.27
N ASN A 232 -15.36 17.32 0.92
CA ASN A 232 -16.25 18.30 0.27
C ASN A 232 -15.45 19.37 -0.50
N ILE A 233 -14.76 18.94 -1.57
CA ILE A 233 -13.98 19.81 -2.46
C ILE A 233 -14.71 19.94 -3.82
N PRO A 234 -14.72 21.10 -4.48
CA PRO A 234 -15.14 21.24 -5.86
C PRO A 234 -14.38 20.27 -6.82
N PRO A 235 -15.05 19.64 -7.80
CA PRO A 235 -14.44 18.64 -8.68
C PRO A 235 -13.15 19.09 -9.38
N LYS A 236 -13.09 20.35 -9.84
CA LYS A 236 -11.89 20.91 -10.49
C LYS A 236 -10.64 20.83 -9.60
N ARG A 237 -10.78 21.11 -8.30
CA ARG A 237 -9.64 21.03 -7.36
C ARG A 237 -9.29 19.58 -7.03
N LYS A 238 -10.28 18.68 -6.93
CA LYS A 238 -10.03 17.23 -6.79
C LYS A 238 -9.16 16.72 -7.94
N ALA A 239 -9.50 17.09 -9.17
CA ALA A 239 -8.71 16.72 -10.35
C ALA A 239 -7.28 17.27 -10.30
N ILE A 240 -7.11 18.54 -9.92
CA ILE A 240 -5.77 19.14 -9.77
C ILE A 240 -4.94 18.41 -8.71
N TYR A 241 -5.51 18.11 -7.53
CA TYR A 241 -4.79 17.34 -6.51
C TYR A 241 -4.48 15.93 -6.99
N PHE A 242 -5.42 15.27 -7.67
CA PHE A 242 -5.16 13.96 -8.23
C PHE A 242 -3.99 13.97 -9.24
N VAL A 243 -3.93 14.95 -10.14
CA VAL A 243 -2.86 15.04 -11.14
C VAL A 243 -1.52 15.38 -10.50
N ILE A 244 -1.47 16.34 -9.56
CA ILE A 244 -0.21 16.72 -8.90
C ILE A 244 0.36 15.55 -8.11
N GLY A 245 -0.47 14.82 -7.36
CA GLY A 245 0.01 13.66 -6.61
C GLY A 245 0.43 12.50 -7.51
N ALA A 246 -0.20 12.32 -8.68
CA ALA A 246 0.22 11.33 -9.68
C ALA A 246 1.60 11.68 -10.23
N VAL A 247 1.82 12.93 -10.63
CA VAL A 247 3.12 13.41 -11.10
C VAL A 247 4.19 13.23 -10.02
N GLY A 248 3.91 13.62 -8.78
CA GLY A 248 4.88 13.44 -7.70
C GLY A 248 5.16 11.97 -7.38
N THR A 249 4.16 11.08 -7.48
CA THR A 249 4.35 9.63 -7.36
C THR A 249 5.26 9.10 -8.46
N PHE A 250 5.06 9.53 -9.71
CA PHE A 250 5.95 9.19 -10.82
C PHE A 250 7.39 9.66 -10.55
N VAL A 251 7.58 10.91 -10.11
CA VAL A 251 8.91 11.45 -9.77
C VAL A 251 9.60 10.65 -8.66
N VAL A 252 8.89 10.32 -7.58
CA VAL A 252 9.44 9.52 -6.48
C VAL A 252 9.85 8.13 -6.97
N ASN A 253 9.08 7.52 -7.86
CA ASN A 253 9.44 6.23 -8.45
C ASN A 253 10.66 6.32 -9.37
N THR A 254 10.81 7.41 -10.13
CA THR A 254 12.03 7.65 -10.91
C THR A 254 13.25 7.82 -10.00
N ILE A 255 13.12 8.59 -8.91
CA ILE A 255 14.19 8.74 -7.91
C ILE A 255 14.54 7.39 -7.27
N ARG A 256 13.54 6.53 -7.04
CA ARG A 256 13.77 5.17 -6.53
C ARG A 256 14.63 4.35 -7.49
N ILE A 257 14.24 4.24 -8.76
CA ILE A 257 15.03 3.51 -9.75
C ILE A 257 16.45 4.08 -9.84
N PHE A 258 16.58 5.40 -9.86
CA PHE A 258 17.89 6.06 -9.82
C PHE A 258 18.72 5.70 -8.59
N SER A 259 18.10 5.63 -7.41
CA SER A 259 18.79 5.23 -6.17
C SER A 259 19.27 3.77 -6.22
N LEU A 260 18.48 2.86 -6.81
CA LEU A 260 18.89 1.48 -7.07
C LEU A 260 20.08 1.41 -8.01
N SER A 261 20.06 2.19 -9.09
CA SER A 261 21.17 2.25 -10.04
C SER A 261 22.43 2.84 -9.42
N VAL A 262 22.32 3.90 -8.64
CA VAL A 262 23.45 4.49 -7.89
C VAL A 262 24.04 3.48 -6.90
N PHE A 263 23.21 2.69 -6.21
CA PHE A 263 23.69 1.62 -5.33
C PHE A 263 24.56 0.63 -6.09
N VAL A 264 24.09 0.15 -7.25
CA VAL A 264 24.86 -0.77 -8.10
C VAL A 264 26.19 -0.16 -8.55
N LEU A 265 26.16 1.10 -8.97
CA LEU A 265 27.33 1.78 -9.56
C LEU A 265 28.41 2.10 -8.52
N THR A 266 28.01 2.43 -7.28
CA THR A 266 28.90 3.04 -6.28
C THR A 266 29.11 2.20 -5.02
N VAL A 267 28.15 1.34 -4.66
CA VAL A 267 28.16 0.59 -3.40
C VAL A 267 28.51 -0.87 -3.66
N SER A 268 27.70 -1.59 -4.45
CA SER A 268 27.87 -3.02 -4.67
C SER A 268 27.15 -3.52 -5.92
N ALA A 269 27.85 -4.33 -6.73
CA ALA A 269 27.26 -5.10 -7.81
C ALA A 269 26.91 -6.54 -7.38
N ASN A 270 26.86 -6.83 -6.07
CA ASN A 270 26.45 -8.11 -5.53
C ASN A 270 24.91 -8.24 -5.57
N PRO A 271 24.33 -9.27 -6.23
CA PRO A 271 22.89 -9.45 -6.31
C PRO A 271 22.16 -9.57 -4.97
N VAL A 272 22.81 -10.18 -3.96
CA VAL A 272 22.21 -10.37 -2.62
C VAL A 272 22.09 -9.03 -1.91
N GLU A 273 23.16 -8.24 -1.87
CA GLU A 273 23.16 -6.92 -1.26
C GLU A 273 22.23 -5.95 -2.00
N PHE A 274 22.14 -6.09 -3.33
CA PHE A 274 21.17 -5.34 -4.13
C PHE A 274 19.73 -5.68 -3.74
N GLU A 275 19.39 -6.95 -3.58
CA GLU A 275 18.01 -7.35 -3.24
C GLU A 275 17.62 -6.89 -1.83
N GLU A 276 18.55 -6.94 -0.88
CA GLU A 276 18.35 -6.37 0.46
C GLU A 276 18.07 -4.86 0.39
N PHE A 277 18.80 -4.11 -0.44
CA PHE A 277 18.52 -2.70 -0.64
C PHE A 277 17.20 -2.45 -1.40
N HIS A 278 16.93 -3.25 -2.42
CA HIS A 278 15.75 -3.13 -3.30
C HIS A 278 14.44 -3.36 -2.55
N SER A 279 14.39 -4.40 -1.72
CA SER A 279 13.24 -4.72 -0.86
C SER A 279 12.87 -3.57 0.08
N VAL A 280 13.85 -2.75 0.51
CA VAL A 280 13.64 -1.62 1.41
C VAL A 280 13.34 -0.32 0.66
N ALA A 281 14.07 -0.03 -0.40
CA ALA A 281 13.96 1.21 -1.17
C ALA A 281 12.59 1.38 -1.85
N GLY A 282 11.99 0.26 -2.26
CA GLY A 282 10.62 0.13 -2.78
C GLY A 282 9.58 0.96 -2.05
N GLU A 283 9.43 0.65 -0.76
CA GLU A 283 8.32 1.13 0.06
C GLU A 283 8.69 2.38 0.87
N ILE A 284 9.93 2.50 1.35
CA ILE A 284 10.36 3.64 2.18
C ILE A 284 10.27 4.97 1.42
N MET A 285 10.43 5.01 0.10
CA MET A 285 10.37 6.27 -0.65
C MET A 285 8.93 6.70 -0.97
N PHE A 286 8.06 5.75 -1.33
CA PHE A 286 6.69 6.05 -1.78
C PHE A 286 5.76 6.49 -0.64
N LEU A 287 5.83 5.82 0.52
CA LEU A 287 4.85 6.05 1.58
C LEU A 287 4.99 7.40 2.29
N PRO A 288 6.20 7.86 2.65
CA PRO A 288 6.36 9.19 3.22
C PRO A 288 5.87 10.26 2.24
N TRP A 289 6.13 10.09 0.95
CA TRP A 289 5.57 10.95 -0.08
C TRP A 289 4.04 10.96 -0.06
N LEU A 290 3.39 9.80 -0.08
CA LEU A 290 1.94 9.69 -0.06
C LEU A 290 1.34 10.34 1.19
N ALA A 291 1.92 10.06 2.36
CA ALA A 291 1.47 10.61 3.65
C ALA A 291 1.62 12.14 3.70
N VAL A 292 2.80 12.66 3.31
CA VAL A 292 3.06 14.10 3.23
C VAL A 292 2.09 14.75 2.24
N TYR A 293 1.87 14.15 1.08
CA TYR A 293 0.99 14.70 0.06
C TYR A 293 -0.47 14.80 0.54
N LEU A 294 -1.01 13.72 1.12
CA LEU A 294 -2.36 13.72 1.70
C LEU A 294 -2.50 14.75 2.81
N PHE A 295 -1.49 14.84 3.69
CA PHE A 295 -1.46 15.85 4.75
C PHE A 295 -1.47 17.27 4.20
N LEU A 296 -0.67 17.56 3.16
CA LEU A 296 -0.62 18.88 2.51
C LEU A 296 -1.97 19.26 1.89
N VAL A 297 -2.63 18.34 1.20
CA VAL A 297 -3.96 18.56 0.61
C VAL A 297 -5.00 18.82 1.70
N MET A 298 -5.01 18.00 2.75
CA MET A 298 -5.88 18.18 3.91
C MET A 298 -5.66 19.56 4.55
N ARG A 299 -4.41 19.90 4.89
CA ARG A 299 -4.05 21.18 5.51
C ARG A 299 -4.48 22.36 4.66
N ARG A 300 -4.28 22.29 3.33
CA ARG A 300 -4.64 23.35 2.39
C ARG A 300 -6.15 23.57 2.36
N GLU A 301 -6.94 22.51 2.30
CA GLU A 301 -8.40 22.62 2.23
C GLU A 301 -9.02 22.99 3.59
N SER A 302 -8.46 22.51 4.71
CA SER A 302 -8.86 22.97 6.05
C SER A 302 -8.55 24.45 6.28
N LYS A 303 -7.48 24.99 5.69
CA LYS A 303 -7.19 26.44 5.74
C LYS A 303 -8.23 27.24 4.95
N LYS A 304 -8.53 26.82 3.71
CA LYS A 304 -9.53 27.50 2.86
C LYS A 304 -10.94 27.47 3.46
N ALA A 305 -11.35 26.35 4.07
CA ALA A 305 -12.65 26.26 4.73
C ALA A 305 -12.79 27.30 5.85
N ARG A 306 -11.72 27.53 6.63
CA ARG A 306 -11.67 28.55 7.69
C ARG A 306 -11.72 29.97 7.12
N GLU A 307 -10.97 30.24 6.05
CA GLU A 307 -10.97 31.54 5.37
C GLU A 307 -12.35 31.89 4.78
N GLY A 308 -13.03 30.92 4.14
CA GLY A 308 -14.38 31.10 3.63
C GLY A 308 -15.40 31.45 4.72
N LEU A 309 -15.31 30.79 5.88
CA LEU A 309 -16.15 31.09 7.04
C LEU A 309 -15.89 32.48 7.64
N SER A 310 -14.65 32.97 7.60
CA SER A 310 -14.33 34.32 8.10
C SER A 310 -14.88 35.44 7.22
N ILE A 311 -14.89 35.26 5.89
CA ILE A 311 -15.39 36.27 4.95
C ILE A 311 -16.92 36.43 5.07
N ASP A 312 -17.63 35.33 5.30
CA ASP A 312 -19.09 35.35 5.45
C ASP A 312 -19.53 36.08 6.74
N LYS A 313 -18.79 35.88 7.84
CA LYS A 313 -19.03 36.60 9.12
C LYS A 313 -18.74 38.09 9.08
N THR A 314 -17.91 38.57 8.15
CA THR A 314 -17.64 40.01 7.97
C THR A 314 -18.65 40.70 7.06
N LYS A 315 -19.54 39.93 6.41
CA LYS A 315 -20.58 40.45 5.51
C LYS A 315 -21.98 40.43 6.12
N SER A 316 -22.14 39.88 7.33
CA SER A 316 -23.36 39.93 8.15
C SER A 316 -23.25 41.02 9.21
#